data_AF-A0AAW1PJ26-F1
#
_entry.id   AF-A0AAW1PJ26-F1
#
_cell.length_a   1.000
_cell.length_b   1.000
_cell.length_c   1.000
_cell.angle_alpha   90.00
_cell.angle_beta   90.00
_cell.angle_gamma   90.00
#
_symmetry.space_group_name_H-M   'P 1'
#
loop_
_entity.id
_entity.type
_entity.pdbx_description
1 polymer ?
#
loop_
_entity_poly.entity_id
_entity_poly.type
_entity_poly.pdbx_seq_one_letter_code
_entity_poly.pdbx_strand_id
1 'polypeptide(L)'
;MVLLLKQGVAGGRLLEFSVRRVPCLPASPKAPARSVARSAVAQSPNWKLDKPDRLWEGGETWYPGAEPPPYLDGTLPGDRGFDPFRLAENPALLPWMVEGELYNGRWAMMGVLGMLFVEAIGKGPWGSAPFRVEYPMAYVPLVIAGHLAYITFEYFRWVNFNKKGETGLLFFAPFDPLGLTSDRTRQSEVRNGRLAMLACLGIWSQAAVTQKGPLENLRDHIADPGHNNISTSPVGKEIMFFAITLAIIPYYLESRKDFGSDKIQQEPFRPFPFLSPNDY
;
A
#
# COMPACT_ATOMS: atom_id res chain seq x y z
N MET A 1 -57.86 37.22 62.28
CA MET A 1 -57.95 36.53 63.58
C MET A 1 -56.54 36.46 64.16
N VAL A 2 -56.27 37.36 65.10
CA VAL A 2 -55.02 37.47 65.85
C VAL A 2 -54.88 36.25 66.76
N LEU A 3 -53.68 35.67 66.87
CA LEU A 3 -53.09 35.16 68.12
C LEU A 3 -51.62 34.76 67.82
N LEU A 4 -50.59 35.56 68.15
CA LEU A 4 -49.98 35.78 69.47
C LEU A 4 -49.52 34.47 70.11
N LEU A 5 -48.21 34.19 70.23
CA LEU A 5 -47.37 34.32 71.45
C LEU A 5 -46.55 33.01 71.54
N LYS A 6 -45.35 32.85 72.10
CA LYS A 6 -44.25 33.67 72.66
C LYS A 6 -43.26 32.61 73.21
N GLN A 7 -41.96 32.93 73.25
CA GLN A 7 -40.94 32.41 74.20
C GLN A 7 -40.59 30.90 74.10
N GLY A 8 -39.36 30.46 74.30
CA GLY A 8 -38.12 31.05 74.78
C GLY A 8 -37.27 29.94 75.42
N VAL A 9 -36.01 30.25 75.71
CA VAL A 9 -35.07 29.55 76.63
C VAL A 9 -34.19 28.43 76.04
N ALA A 10 -32.99 28.88 75.65
CA ALA A 10 -31.67 28.50 76.16
C ALA A 10 -31.34 27.04 76.53
N GLY A 11 -30.22 26.56 75.93
CA GLY A 11 -29.09 26.06 76.71
C GLY A 11 -28.88 24.54 76.72
N GLY A 12 -28.03 24.04 75.82
CA GLY A 12 -27.50 22.68 75.90
C GLY A 12 -26.48 22.40 74.79
N ARG A 13 -25.20 22.54 75.12
CA ARG A 13 -24.05 22.37 74.21
C ARG A 13 -23.84 20.87 73.94
N LEU A 14 -24.05 20.43 72.70
CA LEU A 14 -23.68 19.10 72.21
C LEU A 14 -22.86 19.27 70.92
N LEU A 15 -21.76 18.52 70.87
CA LEU A 15 -20.67 18.59 69.90
C LEU A 15 -21.19 18.43 68.46
N GLU A 16 -20.81 19.36 67.58
CA GLU A 16 -21.09 19.24 66.15
C GLU A 16 -20.35 18.04 65.55
N PHE A 17 -21.11 17.02 65.15
CA PHE A 17 -20.69 16.10 64.09
C PHE A 17 -21.50 16.45 62.85
N SER A 18 -20.91 17.25 61.96
CA SER A 18 -21.48 17.57 60.65
C SER A 18 -21.42 16.33 59.76
N VAL A 19 -22.49 15.53 59.78
CA VAL A 19 -22.71 14.50 58.76
C VAL A 19 -23.09 15.22 57.47
N ARG A 20 -22.11 15.43 56.59
CA ARG A 20 -22.38 15.87 55.21
C ARG A 20 -23.28 14.81 54.55
N ARG A 21 -24.55 15.14 54.32
CA ARG A 21 -25.39 14.39 53.39
C ARG A 21 -24.75 14.54 52.01
N VAL A 22 -24.33 13.41 51.43
CA VAL A 22 -23.92 13.36 50.03
C VAL A 22 -25.15 13.74 49.19
N PRO A 23 -25.08 14.76 48.32
CA PRO A 23 -26.17 15.02 47.39
C PRO A 23 -26.32 13.82 46.46
N CYS A 24 -27.55 13.32 46.32
CA CYS A 24 -27.89 12.32 45.32
C CYS A 24 -27.50 12.88 43.94
N LEU A 25 -26.60 12.21 43.22
CA LEU A 25 -26.28 12.57 41.84
C LEU A 25 -27.58 12.53 41.00
N PRO A 26 -27.88 13.57 40.21
CA PRO A 26 -29.03 13.52 39.31
C PRO A 26 -28.81 12.39 38.29
N ALA A 27 -29.89 11.64 38.00
CA ALA A 27 -29.87 10.60 37.00
C ALA A 27 -29.36 11.17 35.67
N SER A 28 -28.31 10.56 35.12
CA SER A 28 -27.75 10.92 33.81
C SER A 28 -28.85 10.84 32.75
N PRO A 29 -29.01 11.87 31.90
CA PRO A 29 -29.92 11.76 30.76
C PRO A 29 -29.43 10.60 29.90
N LYS A 30 -30.29 9.60 29.69
CA LYS A 30 -30.00 8.48 28.79
C LYS A 30 -29.56 9.06 27.44
N ALA A 31 -28.29 8.86 27.10
CA ALA A 31 -27.76 9.23 25.81
C ALA A 31 -28.69 8.65 24.73
N PRO A 32 -29.10 9.42 23.70
CA PRO A 32 -29.87 8.85 22.62
C PRO A 32 -29.06 7.68 22.07
N ALA A 33 -29.68 6.50 22.01
CA ALA A 33 -29.08 5.33 21.40
C ALA A 33 -28.54 5.78 20.03
N ARG A 34 -27.21 5.82 19.91
CA ARG A 34 -26.53 6.18 18.67
C ARG A 34 -26.95 5.09 17.69
N SER A 35 -27.99 5.35 16.92
CA SER A 35 -28.26 4.59 15.73
C SER A 35 -26.97 4.70 14.95
N VAL A 36 -26.29 3.57 14.75
CA VAL A 36 -25.23 3.48 13.76
C VAL A 36 -25.98 3.52 12.43
N ALA A 37 -26.46 4.71 12.07
CA ALA A 37 -26.64 5.04 10.68
C ALA A 37 -25.27 4.77 10.08
N ARG A 38 -25.15 3.68 9.32
CA ARG A 38 -24.10 3.55 8.33
C ARG A 38 -24.25 4.80 7.48
N SER A 39 -23.49 5.83 7.85
CA SER A 39 -23.29 6.97 6.98
C SER A 39 -22.80 6.33 5.70
N ALA A 40 -23.59 6.45 4.64
CA ALA A 40 -23.06 6.41 3.31
C ALA A 40 -22.08 7.59 3.23
N VAL A 41 -20.90 7.41 3.83
CA VAL A 41 -19.71 8.13 3.44
C VAL A 41 -19.71 7.93 1.94
N ALA A 42 -19.91 9.01 1.20
CA ALA A 42 -19.70 9.01 -0.23
C ALA A 42 -18.34 8.34 -0.40
N GLN A 43 -18.34 7.09 -0.89
CA GLN A 43 -17.14 6.27 -0.90
C GLN A 43 -16.10 7.15 -1.58
N SER A 44 -15.05 7.50 -0.83
CA SER A 44 -13.87 8.08 -1.44
C SER A 44 -13.53 7.17 -2.62
N PRO A 45 -13.11 7.72 -3.77
CA PRO A 45 -12.62 6.88 -4.85
C PRO A 45 -11.68 5.83 -4.22
N ASN A 46 -11.95 4.53 -4.37
CA ASN A 46 -11.36 3.45 -3.54
C ASN A 46 -9.81 3.41 -3.52
N TRP A 47 -9.18 4.21 -4.37
CA TRP A 47 -7.74 4.47 -4.37
C TRP A 47 -7.25 5.46 -3.29
N LYS A 48 -8.14 6.16 -2.57
CA LYS A 48 -7.80 6.96 -1.38
C LYS A 48 -8.19 6.22 -0.11
N LEU A 49 -7.35 6.32 0.91
CA LEU A 49 -7.65 5.85 2.26
C LEU A 49 -8.63 6.81 2.95
N ASP A 50 -9.48 6.27 3.82
CA ASP A 50 -10.39 7.10 4.61
C ASP A 50 -9.63 7.90 5.68
N LYS A 51 -8.48 7.38 6.12
CA LYS A 51 -7.53 8.07 7.00
C LYS A 51 -6.16 8.18 6.32
N PRO A 52 -5.54 9.37 6.29
CA PRO A 52 -4.20 9.53 5.74
C PRO A 52 -3.18 8.94 6.72
N ASP A 53 -2.88 7.66 6.54
CA ASP A 53 -1.90 6.91 7.34
C ASP A 53 -0.89 6.29 6.38
N ARG A 54 0.37 6.79 6.37
CA ARG A 54 1.45 6.21 5.54
C ARG A 54 1.74 4.74 5.90
N LEU A 55 1.46 4.34 7.14
CA LEU A 55 1.47 2.96 7.64
C LEU A 55 0.50 2.82 8.82
N TRP A 56 0.10 1.57 9.14
CA TRP A 56 -0.55 1.24 10.41
C TRP A 56 0.40 1.29 11.63
N GLU A 57 1.70 1.51 11.39
CA GLU A 57 2.81 1.34 12.34
C GLU A 57 3.78 2.54 12.34
N GLY A 58 3.31 3.77 12.05
CA GLY A 58 4.06 4.97 12.45
C GLY A 58 4.73 5.81 11.35
N GLY A 59 4.11 5.98 10.19
CA GLY A 59 4.42 7.13 9.33
C GLY A 59 5.79 7.14 8.62
N GLU A 60 6.53 6.04 8.68
CA GLU A 60 7.90 5.98 8.16
C GLU A 60 7.97 6.11 6.62
N THR A 61 8.90 6.95 6.16
CA THR A 61 9.25 7.14 4.75
C THR A 61 10.18 6.04 4.23
N TRP A 62 10.50 6.04 2.94
CA TRP A 62 11.35 5.01 2.33
C TRP A 62 12.82 4.99 2.83
N TYR A 63 13.36 6.10 3.34
CA TYR A 63 14.62 6.18 4.09
C TYR A 63 14.47 7.07 5.33
N PRO A 64 15.30 6.88 6.38
CA PRO A 64 15.22 7.70 7.59
C PRO A 64 15.60 9.16 7.29
N GLY A 65 14.80 10.12 7.77
CA GLY A 65 15.04 11.56 7.54
C GLY A 65 14.54 12.07 6.17
N ALA A 66 13.85 11.25 5.39
CA ALA A 66 13.25 11.71 4.15
C ALA A 66 12.09 12.67 4.40
N GLU A 67 12.08 13.79 3.68
CA GLU A 67 10.90 14.66 3.61
C GLU A 67 10.13 14.31 2.33
N PRO A 68 8.86 13.86 2.45
CA PRO A 68 8.05 13.51 1.30
C PRO A 68 7.62 14.76 0.53
N PRO A 69 7.45 14.67 -0.81
CA PRO A 69 6.87 15.75 -1.60
C PRO A 69 5.48 16.18 -1.10
N PRO A 70 5.07 17.45 -1.26
CA PRO A 70 3.81 17.98 -0.72
C PRO A 70 2.54 17.28 -1.24
N TYR A 71 2.60 16.73 -2.46
CA TYR A 71 1.49 15.98 -3.07
C TYR A 71 1.39 14.52 -2.59
N LEU A 72 2.38 14.03 -1.84
CA LEU A 72 2.37 12.71 -1.18
C LEU A 72 2.12 12.89 0.33
N ASP A 73 0.84 13.01 0.65
CA ASP A 73 0.32 13.35 1.99
C ASP A 73 -0.04 12.12 2.85
N GLY A 74 0.15 10.90 2.33
CA GLY A 74 -0.27 9.66 3.00
C GLY A 74 -1.72 9.27 2.75
N THR A 75 -2.45 9.98 1.89
CA THR A 75 -3.84 9.58 1.52
C THR A 75 -3.87 8.35 0.61
N LEU A 76 -2.78 8.05 -0.10
CA LEU A 76 -2.67 6.90 -0.98
C LEU A 76 -2.30 5.63 -0.21
N PRO A 77 -2.87 4.46 -0.55
CA PRO A 77 -2.53 3.20 0.07
C PRO A 77 -1.06 2.84 -0.21
N GLY A 78 -0.27 2.73 0.85
CA GLY A 78 1.14 2.38 0.75
C GLY A 78 2.05 3.53 0.32
N ASP A 79 1.63 4.78 0.53
CA ASP A 79 2.50 5.94 0.32
C ASP A 79 3.75 5.91 1.24
N ARG A 80 4.93 5.95 0.62
CA ARG A 80 6.24 6.00 1.30
C ARG A 80 7.00 7.30 1.00
N GLY A 81 6.39 8.25 0.27
CA GLY A 81 7.07 9.46 -0.19
C GLY A 81 8.16 9.22 -1.25
N PHE A 82 8.10 8.10 -1.97
CA PHE A 82 9.07 7.74 -3.00
C PHE A 82 8.57 8.17 -4.38
N ASP A 83 9.02 9.34 -4.84
CA ASP A 83 8.85 9.79 -6.23
C ASP A 83 10.06 10.62 -6.71
N PRO A 84 11.16 9.97 -7.15
CA PRO A 84 12.37 10.69 -7.58
C PRO A 84 12.21 11.44 -8.90
N PHE A 85 11.19 11.12 -9.69
CA PHE A 85 10.97 11.71 -11.00
C PHE A 85 9.77 12.66 -11.05
N ARG A 86 9.04 12.85 -9.94
CA ARG A 86 7.84 13.67 -9.82
C ARG A 86 6.75 13.32 -10.83
N LEU A 87 6.65 12.05 -11.20
CA LEU A 87 5.65 11.59 -12.17
C LEU A 87 4.22 11.72 -11.61
N ALA A 88 4.09 11.73 -10.28
CA ALA A 88 2.82 11.82 -9.57
C ALA A 88 2.34 13.25 -9.30
N GLU A 89 3.05 14.29 -9.76
CA GLU A 89 2.70 15.69 -9.51
C GLU A 89 1.36 16.09 -10.16
N ASN A 90 1.04 15.51 -11.33
CA ASN A 90 -0.19 15.79 -12.05
C ASN A 90 -1.40 15.06 -11.42
N PRO A 91 -2.36 15.78 -10.78
CA PRO A 91 -3.47 15.15 -10.06
C PRO A 91 -4.47 14.43 -10.98
N ALA A 92 -4.50 14.77 -12.27
CA ALA A 92 -5.32 14.08 -13.27
C ALA A 92 -4.74 12.71 -13.67
N LEU A 93 -3.42 12.56 -13.65
CA LEU A 93 -2.72 11.33 -14.03
C LEU A 93 -2.57 10.37 -12.85
N LEU A 94 -2.53 10.89 -11.63
CA LEU A 94 -2.33 10.12 -10.40
C LEU A 94 -3.25 8.89 -10.26
N PRO A 95 -4.59 8.99 -10.48
CA PRO A 95 -5.47 7.83 -10.35
C PRO A 95 -5.14 6.71 -11.35
N TRP A 96 -4.69 7.08 -12.55
CA TRP A 96 -4.27 6.12 -13.57
C TRP A 96 -2.96 5.41 -13.19
N MET A 97 -2.00 6.14 -12.59
CA MET A 97 -0.74 5.54 -12.13
C MET A 97 -0.96 4.59 -10.95
N VAL A 98 -1.83 4.96 -10.01
CA VAL A 98 -2.18 4.09 -8.86
C VAL A 98 -2.88 2.82 -9.35
N GLU A 99 -3.82 2.94 -10.27
CA GLU A 99 -4.46 1.77 -10.87
C GLU A 99 -3.46 0.92 -11.67
N GLY A 100 -2.54 1.54 -12.40
CA GLY A 100 -1.47 0.85 -13.10
C GLY A 100 -0.56 0.04 -12.17
N GLU A 101 -0.18 0.61 -11.03
CA GLU A 101 0.55 -0.09 -9.97
C GLU A 101 -0.25 -1.28 -9.42
N LEU A 102 -1.53 -1.08 -9.12
CA LEU A 102 -2.41 -2.11 -8.57
C LEU A 102 -2.61 -3.26 -9.56
N TYR A 103 -2.84 -2.94 -10.83
CA TYR A 103 -3.01 -3.91 -11.90
C TYR A 103 -1.73 -4.75 -12.08
N ASN A 104 -0.56 -4.11 -12.18
CA ASN A 104 0.72 -4.82 -12.27
C ASN A 104 0.98 -5.69 -11.03
N GLY A 105 0.67 -5.19 -9.83
CA GLY A 105 0.79 -5.93 -8.59
C GLY A 105 -0.10 -7.18 -8.53
N ARG A 106 -1.37 -7.07 -8.95
CA ARG A 106 -2.33 -8.19 -9.00
C ARG A 106 -1.86 -9.29 -9.94
N TRP A 107 -1.42 -8.93 -11.14
CA TRP A 107 -0.88 -9.88 -12.11
C TRP A 107 0.43 -10.51 -11.64
N ALA A 108 1.31 -9.72 -11.01
CA ALA A 108 2.55 -10.24 -10.45
C ALA A 108 2.30 -11.25 -9.32
N MET A 109 1.37 -10.97 -8.40
CA MET A 109 1.01 -11.91 -7.31
C MET A 109 0.54 -13.26 -7.86
N MET A 110 -0.36 -13.23 -8.86
CA MET A 110 -0.83 -14.46 -9.52
C MET A 110 0.28 -15.15 -10.32
N GLY A 111 1.15 -14.38 -10.98
CA GLY A 111 2.27 -14.87 -11.76
C GLY A 111 3.31 -15.61 -10.92
N VAL A 112 3.77 -14.99 -9.83
CA VAL A 112 4.73 -15.61 -8.89
C VAL A 112 4.15 -16.90 -8.31
N LEU A 113 2.89 -16.87 -7.86
CA LEU A 113 2.23 -18.05 -7.31
C LEU A 113 2.18 -19.18 -8.36
N GLY A 114 1.83 -18.87 -9.61
CA GLY A 114 1.80 -19.84 -10.70
C GLY A 114 3.17 -20.44 -11.00
N MET A 115 4.22 -19.62 -11.07
CA MET A 115 5.59 -20.09 -11.33
C MET A 115 6.08 -21.03 -10.21
N LEU A 116 5.86 -20.66 -8.95
CA LEU A 116 6.24 -21.46 -7.79
C LEU A 116 5.45 -22.78 -7.72
N PHE A 117 4.16 -22.74 -8.04
CA PHE A 117 3.28 -23.92 -7.98
C PHE A 117 3.68 -24.99 -9.00
N VAL A 118 4.04 -24.60 -10.23
CA VAL A 118 4.49 -25.52 -11.29
C VAL A 118 5.76 -26.28 -10.87
N GLU A 119 6.70 -25.58 -10.23
CA GLU A 119 7.93 -26.19 -9.75
C GLU A 119 7.68 -27.06 -8.51
N ALA A 120 6.82 -26.63 -7.58
CA ALA A 120 6.45 -27.40 -6.40
C ALA A 120 5.81 -28.75 -6.75
N ILE A 121 5.06 -28.84 -7.85
CA ILE A 121 4.47 -30.09 -8.36
C ILE A 121 5.49 -30.95 -9.13
N GLY A 122 6.70 -30.43 -9.40
CA GLY A 122 7.72 -31.16 -10.14
C GLY A 122 7.48 -31.21 -11.64
N LYS A 123 6.70 -30.28 -12.20
CA LYS A 123 6.55 -30.13 -13.67
C LYS A 123 7.77 -29.47 -14.33
N GLY A 124 8.79 -29.15 -13.52
CA GLY A 124 10.08 -28.58 -13.91
C GLY A 124 10.08 -27.05 -13.97
N PRO A 125 11.16 -26.44 -14.52
CA PRO A 125 11.30 -24.99 -14.52
C PRO A 125 10.17 -24.32 -15.30
N TRP A 126 9.58 -23.28 -14.71
CA TRP A 126 8.46 -22.53 -15.29
C TRP A 126 8.74 -22.03 -16.72
N GLY A 127 9.99 -21.65 -17.03
CA GLY A 127 10.38 -21.18 -18.37
C GLY A 127 10.28 -22.24 -19.46
N SER A 128 10.33 -23.52 -19.10
CA SER A 128 10.18 -24.66 -20.02
C SER A 128 8.75 -25.22 -20.06
N ALA A 129 7.87 -24.78 -19.16
CA ALA A 129 6.49 -25.23 -19.07
C ALA A 129 5.68 -25.09 -20.38
N PRO A 130 5.74 -23.98 -21.14
CA PRO A 130 4.91 -23.83 -22.34
C PRO A 130 5.28 -24.80 -23.48
N PHE A 131 6.51 -25.33 -23.49
CA PHE A 131 6.97 -26.26 -24.53
C PHE A 131 6.68 -27.73 -24.19
N ARG A 132 6.24 -28.03 -22.96
CA ARG A 132 5.99 -29.40 -22.47
C ARG A 132 4.52 -29.79 -22.50
N VAL A 133 3.63 -28.84 -22.72
CA VAL A 133 2.19 -29.08 -22.76
C VAL A 133 1.76 -29.28 -24.19
N GLU A 134 1.21 -30.44 -24.49
CA GLU A 134 0.50 -30.68 -25.76
C GLU A 134 -0.86 -29.98 -25.69
N TYR A 135 -1.04 -28.96 -26.53
CA TYR A 135 -2.30 -28.25 -26.59
C TYR A 135 -3.28 -28.99 -27.52
N PRO A 136 -4.57 -29.09 -27.16
CA PRO A 136 -5.59 -29.79 -27.95
C PRO A 136 -5.94 -29.08 -29.27
N MET A 137 -5.41 -27.89 -29.49
CA MET A 137 -5.65 -27.02 -30.63
C MET A 137 -4.32 -26.40 -31.05
N ALA A 138 -4.18 -26.13 -32.36
CA ALA A 138 -2.97 -25.50 -32.88
C ALA A 138 -2.69 -24.18 -32.14
N TYR A 139 -1.40 -23.89 -31.94
CA TYR A 139 -0.94 -22.75 -31.14
C TYR A 139 -1.54 -21.41 -31.60
N VAL A 140 -1.59 -21.17 -32.92
CA VAL A 140 -2.08 -19.90 -33.48
C VAL A 140 -3.57 -19.64 -33.15
N PRO A 141 -4.51 -20.57 -33.41
CA PRO A 141 -5.89 -20.44 -32.94
C PRO A 141 -6.04 -20.21 -31.43
N LEU A 142 -5.23 -20.88 -30.61
CA LEU A 142 -5.28 -20.72 -29.15
C LEU A 142 -4.88 -19.31 -28.72
N VAL A 143 -3.80 -18.79 -29.31
CA VAL A 143 -3.33 -17.43 -29.05
C VAL A 143 -4.38 -16.40 -29.47
N ILE A 144 -5.01 -16.57 -30.64
CA ILE A 144 -6.06 -15.65 -31.13
C ILE A 144 -7.27 -15.69 -30.19
N ALA A 145 -7.76 -16.88 -29.83
CA ALA A 145 -8.89 -17.03 -28.92
C ALA A 145 -8.60 -16.39 -27.55
N GLY A 146 -7.39 -16.60 -27.02
CA GLY A 146 -6.94 -15.98 -25.78
C GLY A 146 -6.93 -14.45 -25.84
N HIS A 147 -6.35 -13.87 -26.90
CA HIS A 147 -6.32 -12.41 -27.06
C HIS A 147 -7.72 -11.81 -27.21
N LEU A 148 -8.61 -12.43 -27.98
CA LEU A 148 -9.99 -11.95 -28.12
C LEU A 148 -10.75 -11.95 -26.79
N ALA A 149 -10.55 -12.99 -25.98
CA ALA A 149 -11.09 -13.04 -24.62
C ALA A 149 -10.52 -11.91 -23.75
N TYR A 150 -9.20 -11.72 -23.73
CA TYR A 150 -8.54 -10.66 -22.95
C TYR A 150 -8.97 -9.25 -23.38
N ILE A 151 -9.08 -8.99 -24.68
CA ILE A 151 -9.56 -7.71 -25.21
C ILE A 151 -10.97 -7.41 -24.68
N THR A 152 -11.83 -8.42 -24.63
CA THR A 152 -13.19 -8.27 -24.10
C THR A 152 -13.17 -7.96 -22.60
N PHE A 153 -12.36 -8.66 -21.81
CA PHE A 153 -12.20 -8.37 -20.37
C PHE A 153 -11.61 -6.98 -20.11
N GLU A 154 -10.60 -6.57 -20.89
CA GLU A 154 -9.98 -5.25 -20.80
C GLU A 154 -10.95 -4.13 -21.19
N TYR A 155 -11.79 -4.35 -22.21
CA TYR A 155 -12.84 -3.40 -22.58
C TYR A 155 -13.80 -3.14 -21.41
N PHE A 156 -14.27 -4.19 -20.74
CA PHE A 156 -15.14 -4.02 -19.57
C PHE A 156 -14.43 -3.32 -18.42
N ARG A 157 -13.17 -3.65 -18.15
CA ARG A 157 -12.34 -2.97 -17.15
C ARG A 157 -12.21 -1.48 -17.44
N TRP A 158 -11.92 -1.11 -18.69
CA TRP A 158 -11.78 0.27 -19.12
C TRP A 158 -13.08 1.06 -18.98
N VAL A 159 -14.21 0.48 -19.40
CA VAL A 159 -15.53 1.11 -19.23
C VAL A 159 -15.86 1.32 -17.75
N ASN A 160 -15.52 0.37 -16.88
CA ASN A 160 -15.74 0.49 -15.44
C ASN A 160 -14.88 1.60 -14.83
N PHE A 161 -13.60 1.64 -15.20
CA PHE A 161 -12.67 2.65 -14.71
C PHE A 161 -13.13 4.06 -15.10
N ASN A 162 -13.55 4.29 -16.34
CA ASN A 162 -14.01 5.61 -16.78
C ASN A 162 -15.34 6.05 -16.13
N LYS A 163 -16.21 5.10 -15.76
CA LYS A 163 -17.50 5.42 -15.15
C LYS A 163 -17.44 5.62 -13.64
N LYS A 164 -16.63 4.83 -12.94
CA LYS A 164 -16.62 4.75 -11.47
C LYS A 164 -15.27 5.12 -10.84
N GLY A 165 -14.21 5.25 -11.64
CA GLY A 165 -12.84 5.43 -11.14
C GLY A 165 -12.26 4.17 -10.48
N GLU A 166 -12.88 3.01 -10.71
CA GLU A 166 -12.54 1.74 -10.05
C GLU A 166 -12.61 0.58 -11.03
N THR A 167 -11.75 -0.41 -10.82
CA THR A 167 -11.78 -1.67 -11.57
C THR A 167 -12.59 -2.73 -10.85
N GLY A 168 -13.26 -3.57 -11.65
CA GLY A 168 -14.15 -4.63 -11.17
C GLY A 168 -14.24 -5.77 -12.17
N LEU A 169 -14.95 -6.82 -11.78
CA LEU A 169 -15.12 -8.01 -12.61
C LEU A 169 -16.30 -7.81 -13.57
N LEU A 170 -16.02 -7.77 -14.88
CA LEU A 170 -17.02 -7.65 -15.93
C LEU A 170 -17.94 -6.43 -15.74
N PHE A 171 -19.20 -6.65 -15.35
CA PHE A 171 -20.20 -5.59 -15.14
C PHE A 171 -20.28 -5.12 -13.68
N PHE A 172 -19.66 -5.85 -12.76
CA PHE A 172 -19.69 -5.56 -11.32
C PHE A 172 -18.43 -4.81 -10.90
N ALA A 173 -18.60 -3.52 -10.57
CA ALA A 173 -17.54 -2.68 -10.05
C ALA A 173 -18.05 -1.88 -8.84
N PRO A 174 -17.38 -1.95 -7.66
CA PRO A 174 -16.32 -2.89 -7.28
C PRO A 174 -16.83 -4.33 -7.05
N PHE A 175 -15.99 -5.35 -7.25
CA PHE A 175 -16.32 -6.74 -6.95
C PHE A 175 -15.86 -7.10 -5.53
N ASP A 176 -16.74 -6.92 -4.55
CA ASP A 176 -16.49 -7.32 -3.15
C ASP A 176 -17.73 -7.99 -2.53
N PRO A 177 -17.94 -9.30 -2.76
CA PRO A 177 -19.09 -10.01 -2.21
C PRO A 177 -18.99 -10.27 -0.70
N LEU A 178 -17.79 -10.23 -0.13
CA LEU A 178 -17.55 -10.54 1.29
C LEU A 178 -17.39 -9.30 2.17
N GLY A 179 -17.28 -8.11 1.58
CA GLY A 179 -17.13 -6.86 2.32
C GLY A 179 -15.82 -6.79 3.09
N LEU A 180 -14.74 -7.40 2.57
CA LEU A 180 -13.44 -7.47 3.24
C LEU A 180 -12.55 -6.25 2.96
N THR A 181 -13.07 -5.27 2.20
CA THR A 181 -12.38 -4.03 1.90
C THR A 181 -12.30 -3.13 3.14
N SER A 182 -11.06 -2.87 3.57
CA SER A 182 -10.71 -1.98 4.67
C SER A 182 -9.40 -1.29 4.33
N ASP A 183 -9.11 -0.15 4.95
CA ASP A 183 -7.86 0.58 4.70
C ASP A 183 -6.61 -0.28 4.93
N ARG A 184 -6.65 -1.15 5.96
CA ARG A 184 -5.57 -2.10 6.22
C ARG A 184 -5.42 -3.13 5.12
N THR A 185 -6.52 -3.69 4.61
CA THR A 185 -6.46 -4.73 3.57
C THR A 185 -5.99 -4.15 2.24
N ARG A 186 -6.41 -2.92 1.89
CA ARG A 186 -5.89 -2.18 0.72
C ARG A 186 -4.39 -1.97 0.78
N GLN A 187 -3.87 -1.48 1.92
CA GLN A 187 -2.43 -1.32 2.11
C GLN A 187 -1.68 -2.66 2.07
N SER A 188 -2.30 -3.75 2.52
CA SER A 188 -1.72 -5.09 2.42
C SER A 188 -1.66 -5.61 0.99
N GLU A 189 -2.69 -5.34 0.18
CA GLU A 189 -2.73 -5.71 -1.24
C GLU A 189 -1.60 -5.02 -2.00
N VAL A 190 -1.46 -3.70 -1.87
CA VAL A 190 -0.41 -2.93 -2.56
C VAL A 190 0.99 -3.40 -2.15
N ARG A 191 1.24 -3.67 -0.87
CA ARG A 191 2.58 -4.09 -0.41
C ARG A 191 2.93 -5.51 -0.85
N ASN A 192 1.98 -6.43 -0.80
CA ASN A 192 2.17 -7.77 -1.37
C ASN A 192 2.34 -7.70 -2.90
N GLY A 193 1.62 -6.80 -3.57
CA GLY A 193 1.78 -6.52 -4.99
C GLY A 193 3.17 -6.02 -5.35
N ARG A 194 3.70 -5.03 -4.63
CA ARG A 194 5.07 -4.52 -4.80
C ARG A 194 6.13 -5.60 -4.56
N LEU A 195 5.97 -6.37 -3.49
CA LEU A 195 6.85 -7.51 -3.20
C LEU A 195 6.82 -8.53 -4.34
N ALA A 196 5.64 -8.86 -4.86
CA ALA A 196 5.49 -9.80 -5.96
C ALA A 196 6.07 -9.26 -7.28
N MET A 197 5.93 -7.96 -7.58
CA MET A 197 6.56 -7.36 -8.77
C MET A 197 8.09 -7.49 -8.73
N LEU A 198 8.71 -7.22 -7.58
CA LEU A 198 10.14 -7.43 -7.38
C LEU A 198 10.52 -8.91 -7.46
N ALA A 199 9.71 -9.81 -6.88
CA ALA A 199 9.93 -11.23 -6.95
C ALA A 199 9.84 -11.78 -8.39
N CYS A 200 8.90 -11.31 -9.21
CA CYS A 200 8.81 -11.65 -10.63
C CYS A 200 10.11 -11.31 -11.38
N LEU A 201 10.63 -10.10 -11.20
CA LEU A 201 11.91 -9.69 -11.79
C LEU A 201 13.07 -10.56 -11.29
N GLY A 202 13.07 -10.90 -10.00
CA GLY A 202 14.04 -11.83 -9.41
C GLY A 202 13.99 -13.20 -10.07
N ILE A 203 12.81 -13.79 -10.21
CA ILE A 203 12.61 -15.11 -10.83
C ILE A 203 13.01 -15.09 -12.32
N TRP A 204 12.72 -14.01 -13.04
CA TRP A 204 13.18 -13.83 -14.42
C TRP A 204 14.71 -13.74 -14.51
N SER A 205 15.34 -12.96 -13.63
CA SER A 205 16.80 -12.86 -13.58
C SER A 205 17.47 -14.20 -13.22
N GLN A 206 16.87 -14.95 -12.29
CA GLN A 206 17.31 -16.30 -11.94
C GLN A 206 17.23 -17.24 -13.14
N ALA A 207 16.10 -17.23 -13.86
CA ALA A 207 15.95 -18.04 -15.05
C ALA A 207 16.99 -17.67 -16.13
N ALA A 208 17.27 -16.37 -16.34
CA ALA A 208 18.26 -15.93 -17.32
C ALA A 208 19.69 -16.35 -16.97
N VAL A 209 20.10 -16.22 -15.70
CA VAL A 209 21.48 -16.46 -15.27
C VAL A 209 21.75 -17.92 -14.93
N THR A 210 20.88 -18.54 -14.13
CA THR A 210 21.10 -19.90 -13.58
C THR A 210 20.44 -20.99 -14.42
N GLN A 211 19.41 -20.64 -15.22
CA GLN A 211 18.58 -21.58 -15.99
C GLN A 211 17.88 -22.66 -15.14
N LYS A 212 17.88 -22.50 -13.82
CA LYS A 212 17.20 -23.35 -12.84
C LYS A 212 15.87 -22.74 -12.40
N GLY A 213 15.01 -23.57 -11.83
CA GLY A 213 13.77 -23.09 -11.22
C GLY A 213 14.04 -22.22 -9.98
N PRO A 214 13.13 -21.30 -9.62
CA PRO A 214 13.27 -20.48 -8.42
C PRO A 214 13.38 -21.28 -7.11
N LEU A 215 12.67 -22.40 -6.96
CA LEU A 215 12.73 -23.23 -5.75
C LEU A 215 14.05 -24.03 -5.69
N GLU A 216 14.54 -24.53 -6.82
CA GLU A 216 15.86 -25.16 -6.92
C GLU A 216 16.98 -24.18 -6.55
N ASN A 217 16.95 -22.96 -7.09
CA ASN A 217 17.90 -21.90 -6.74
C ASN A 217 17.86 -21.55 -5.25
N LEU A 218 16.66 -21.54 -4.64
CA LEU A 218 16.53 -21.33 -3.21
C LEU A 218 17.19 -22.46 -2.40
N ARG A 219 17.00 -23.72 -2.82
CA ARG A 219 17.64 -24.88 -2.17
C ARG A 219 19.15 -24.82 -2.27
N ASP A 220 19.68 -24.46 -3.44
CA ASP A 220 21.12 -24.30 -3.67
C ASP A 220 21.71 -23.18 -2.81
N HIS A 221 21.00 -22.06 -2.66
CA HIS A 221 21.43 -20.96 -1.78
C HIS A 221 21.41 -21.36 -0.30
N ILE A 222 20.41 -22.14 0.13
CA ILE A 222 20.35 -22.65 1.51
C ILE A 222 21.47 -23.67 1.78
N ALA A 223 21.84 -24.48 0.78
CA ALA A 223 22.91 -25.47 0.90
C ALA A 223 24.30 -24.82 0.97
N ASP A 224 24.54 -23.77 0.19
CA ASP A 224 25.79 -22.99 0.22
C ASP A 224 25.50 -21.49 0.05
N PRO A 225 25.32 -20.74 1.16
CA PRO A 225 24.99 -19.32 1.10
C PRO A 225 26.16 -18.45 0.65
N GLY A 226 27.40 -18.94 0.76
CA GLY A 226 28.62 -18.19 0.46
C GLY A 226 28.93 -18.13 -1.02
N HIS A 227 28.69 -19.23 -1.75
CA HIS A 227 29.02 -19.31 -3.18
C HIS A 227 27.80 -19.13 -4.08
N ASN A 228 26.60 -19.55 -3.66
CA ASN A 228 25.38 -19.46 -4.47
C ASN A 228 24.66 -18.13 -4.25
N ASN A 229 25.34 -17.01 -4.45
CA ASN A 229 24.75 -15.67 -4.32
C ASN A 229 24.85 -14.88 -5.63
N ILE A 230 24.14 -13.75 -5.69
CA ILE A 230 24.13 -12.88 -6.87
C ILE A 230 25.51 -12.27 -7.15
N SER A 231 26.32 -12.03 -6.12
CA SER A 231 27.64 -11.38 -6.22
C SER A 231 28.69 -12.27 -6.91
N THR A 232 28.58 -13.58 -6.79
CA THR A 232 29.46 -14.56 -7.45
C THR A 232 28.99 -14.89 -8.88
N SER A 233 27.75 -14.50 -9.24
CA SER A 233 27.20 -14.73 -10.57
C SER A 233 27.86 -13.86 -11.66
N PRO A 234 27.67 -14.16 -12.96
CA PRO A 234 28.21 -13.34 -14.06
C PRO A 234 27.85 -11.86 -13.99
N VAL A 235 26.66 -11.53 -13.46
CA VAL A 235 26.14 -10.15 -13.33
C VAL A 235 26.52 -9.54 -11.96
N GLY A 236 27.24 -10.28 -11.10
CA GLY A 236 27.53 -9.87 -9.73
C GLY A 236 28.29 -8.56 -9.62
N LYS A 237 29.23 -8.28 -10.52
CA LYS A 237 29.99 -7.01 -10.51
C LYS A 237 29.11 -5.79 -10.75
N GLU A 238 28.15 -5.91 -11.65
CA GLU A 238 27.21 -4.83 -11.99
C GLU A 238 26.26 -4.57 -10.83
N ILE A 239 25.75 -5.63 -10.19
CA ILE A 239 24.88 -5.53 -9.02
C ILE A 239 25.63 -4.94 -7.82
N MET A 240 26.91 -5.27 -7.62
CA MET A 240 27.72 -4.65 -6.56
C MET A 240 27.93 -3.16 -6.80
N PHE A 241 28.23 -2.76 -8.04
CA PHE A 241 28.29 -1.34 -8.38
C PHE A 241 26.95 -0.64 -8.12
N PHE A 242 25.84 -1.25 -8.54
CA PHE A 242 24.49 -0.72 -8.31
C PHE A 242 24.13 -0.62 -6.81
N ALA A 243 24.50 -1.61 -6.00
CA ALA A 243 24.27 -1.57 -4.55
C ALA A 243 25.06 -0.45 -3.88
N ILE A 244 26.32 -0.24 -4.30
CA ILE A 244 27.17 0.85 -3.80
C ILE A 244 26.56 2.21 -4.18
N THR A 245 26.11 2.39 -5.42
CA THR A 245 25.48 3.65 -5.83
C THR A 245 24.19 3.91 -5.06
N LEU A 246 23.33 2.90 -4.88
CA LEU A 246 22.12 3.01 -4.05
C LEU A 246 22.42 3.36 -2.59
N ALA A 247 23.51 2.87 -2.02
CA ALA A 247 23.91 3.20 -0.64
C ALA A 247 24.39 4.65 -0.49
N ILE A 248 25.01 5.23 -1.53
CA ILE A 248 25.52 6.61 -1.52
C ILE A 248 24.38 7.63 -1.75
N ILE A 249 23.31 7.26 -2.46
CA ILE A 249 22.22 8.16 -2.84
C ILE A 249 21.58 8.88 -1.64
N PRO A 250 21.16 8.22 -0.55
CA PRO A 250 20.57 8.91 0.61
C PRO A 250 21.52 9.94 1.24
N TYR A 251 22.81 9.61 1.35
CA TYR A 251 23.82 10.54 1.85
C TYR A 251 23.99 11.75 0.92
N TYR A 252 24.04 11.51 -0.38
CA TYR A 252 24.09 12.57 -1.37
C TYR A 252 22.86 13.48 -1.29
N LEU A 253 21.66 12.92 -1.15
CA LEU A 253 20.42 13.69 -1.02
C LEU A 253 20.40 14.57 0.23
N GLU A 254 20.80 14.04 1.39
CA GLU A 254 20.82 14.81 2.63
C GLU A 254 21.88 15.93 2.59
N SER A 255 23.07 15.64 2.06
CA SER A 255 24.10 16.66 1.87
C SER A 255 23.63 17.83 0.99
N ARG A 256 22.74 17.57 0.03
CA ARG A 256 22.15 18.60 -0.83
C ARG A 256 21.12 19.46 -0.09
N LYS A 257 20.45 18.94 0.94
CA LYS A 257 19.56 19.74 1.80
C LYS A 257 20.37 20.67 2.69
N ASP A 258 21.42 20.15 3.33
CA ASP A 258 22.24 20.91 4.27
C ASP A 258 23.12 21.97 3.59
N PHE A 259 23.69 21.65 2.42
CA PHE A 259 24.64 22.53 1.71
C PHE A 259 24.07 23.15 0.42
N GLY A 260 22.80 22.89 0.10
CA GLY A 260 22.14 23.44 -1.08
C GLY A 260 21.86 24.94 -0.94
N SER A 261 21.96 25.69 -2.04
CA SER A 261 21.53 27.09 -2.07
C SER A 261 20.02 27.22 -1.79
N ASP A 262 19.58 28.33 -1.19
CA ASP A 262 18.22 28.56 -0.69
C ASP A 262 17.08 28.24 -1.70
N LYS A 263 17.36 28.27 -3.01
CA LYS A 263 16.40 27.89 -4.07
C LYS A 263 16.13 26.39 -4.15
N ILE A 264 17.06 25.56 -3.71
CA ILE A 264 16.92 24.09 -3.66
C ILE A 264 16.12 23.68 -2.41
N GLN A 265 16.22 24.45 -1.32
CA GLN A 265 15.46 24.22 -0.09
C GLN A 265 13.95 24.43 -0.26
N GLN A 266 13.54 25.29 -1.19
CA GLN A 266 12.12 25.57 -1.49
C GLN A 266 11.46 24.50 -2.37
N GLU A 267 12.25 23.64 -3.01
CA GLU A 267 11.78 22.55 -3.86
C GLU A 267 12.11 21.20 -3.22
N PRO A 268 11.22 20.61 -2.40
CA PRO A 268 11.48 19.30 -1.80
C PRO A 268 11.69 18.25 -2.89
N PHE A 269 12.84 17.59 -2.85
CA PHE A 269 13.23 16.44 -3.68
C PHE A 269 13.29 16.69 -5.21
N ARG A 270 14.45 17.17 -5.71
CA ARG A 270 14.83 17.13 -7.14
C ARG A 270 16.22 16.48 -7.30
N PRO A 271 16.31 15.16 -7.53
CA PRO A 271 17.60 14.49 -7.76
C PRO A 271 18.22 14.80 -9.12
N PHE A 272 17.43 15.21 -10.12
CA PHE A 272 17.88 15.54 -11.48
C PHE A 272 17.44 16.97 -11.88
N PRO A 273 18.37 17.93 -12.05
CA PRO A 273 18.04 19.35 -12.25
C PRO A 273 17.53 19.73 -13.65
N PHE A 274 17.56 18.81 -14.63
CA PHE A 274 17.32 19.11 -16.05
C PHE A 274 15.89 18.81 -16.55
N LEU A 275 15.02 18.21 -15.73
CA LEU A 275 13.61 18.03 -16.06
C LEU A 275 12.83 19.17 -15.42
N SER A 276 12.45 20.18 -16.20
CA SER A 276 11.66 21.30 -15.71
C SER A 276 10.17 21.02 -15.84
N PRO A 277 9.31 21.56 -14.96
CA PRO A 277 7.85 21.45 -15.08
C PRO A 277 7.27 22.02 -16.39
N ASN A 278 8.07 22.78 -17.15
CA ASN A 278 7.64 23.42 -18.41
C ASN A 278 7.97 22.57 -19.65
N ASP A 279 8.56 21.38 -19.49
CA ASP A 279 8.94 20.50 -20.61
C ASP A 279 7.84 19.51 -21.02
N TYR A 280 6.62 19.64 -20.46
CA TYR A 280 5.43 18.84 -20.82
C TYR A 280 4.18 19.68 -20.98
#